data_AF-A0A392QX45-F1
#
_entry.id   AF-A0A392QX45-F1
#
_cell.length_a   1.000
_cell.length_b   1.000
_cell.length_c   1.000
_cell.angle_alpha   90.00
_cell.angle_beta   90.00
_cell.angle_gamma   90.00
#
_symmetry.space_group_name_H-M   'P 1'
#
loop_
_entity.id
_entity.type
_entity.pdbx_description
1 polymer ?
#
loop_
_entity_poly.entity_id
_entity_poly.type
_entity_poly.pdbx_seq_one_letter_code
_entity_poly.pdbx_strand_id
1 'polypeptide(L)'
;DLILQGAQNIVVPILQTKRSGISRRKQLLKSSTINSHNGAEFCWLTQEDVIRFLLGSIGLFTPLPACSIDALDIISSDVLAIDYYSPASSAVEAISKSLAQQTSVAVVDSDGEFVGEISPFTLACCDETVAAAITTLSAGDLMAYIDCGGPPEDLVRLVKARLNEKNLEKL
;
A
#
# COMPACT_ATOMS: atom_id res chain seq x y z
N ASP A 1 -12.85 35.27 7.67
CA ASP A 1 -12.24 35.76 6.42
C ASP A 1 -11.09 34.92 5.88
N LEU A 2 -10.12 34.46 6.68
CA LEU A 2 -8.92 33.77 6.14
C LEU A 2 -9.20 32.50 5.32
N ILE A 3 -10.13 31.62 5.74
CA ILE A 3 -10.53 30.45 4.93
C ILE A 3 -11.19 30.88 3.61
N LEU A 4 -12.06 31.90 3.64
CA LEU A 4 -12.71 32.43 2.42
C LEU A 4 -11.71 33.08 1.46
N GLN A 5 -10.54 33.48 1.96
CA GLN A 5 -9.43 34.03 1.20
C GLN A 5 -8.44 32.96 0.71
N GLY A 6 -8.75 31.67 0.89
CA GLY A 6 -7.97 30.54 0.36
C GLY A 6 -7.03 29.86 1.36
N ALA A 7 -7.09 30.18 2.65
CA ALA A 7 -6.35 29.42 3.65
C ALA A 7 -6.88 27.98 3.75
N GLN A 8 -6.04 27.00 3.46
CA GLN A 8 -6.41 25.57 3.47
C GLN A 8 -6.45 24.96 4.88
N ASN A 9 -5.67 25.53 5.81
CA ASN A 9 -5.50 25.00 7.15
C ASN A 9 -5.48 26.12 8.18
N ILE A 10 -6.11 25.89 9.34
CA ILE A 10 -6.00 26.73 10.53
C ILE A 10 -5.21 25.96 11.58
N VAL A 11 -4.14 26.56 12.09
CA VAL A 11 -3.38 26.03 13.23
C VAL A 11 -3.92 26.68 14.50
N VAL A 12 -4.47 25.87 15.41
CA VAL A 12 -5.07 26.34 16.66
C VAL A 12 -4.27 25.80 17.86
N PRO A 13 -3.80 26.65 18.78
CA PRO A 13 -3.15 26.20 19.99
C PRO A 13 -4.16 25.50 20.91
N ILE A 14 -3.80 24.31 21.38
CA ILE A 14 -4.57 23.58 22.39
C ILE A 14 -4.21 24.15 23.75
N LEU A 15 -5.09 24.97 24.30
CA LEU A 15 -4.93 25.51 25.65
C LEU A 15 -5.10 24.37 26.67
N GLN A 16 -4.05 24.09 27.44
CA GLN A 16 -4.12 23.15 28.56
C GLN A 16 -5.02 23.73 29.66
N THR A 17 -6.30 23.41 29.65
CA THR A 17 -7.22 23.79 30.72
C THR A 17 -6.81 23.04 32.01
N LYS A 18 -6.33 23.79 33.02
CA LYS A 18 -6.05 23.23 34.35
C LYS A 18 -7.38 22.78 34.99
N ARG A 19 -7.57 21.45 35.08
CA ARG A 19 -8.61 20.70 35.82
C ARG A 19 -10.06 20.74 35.30
N SER A 20 -10.52 19.60 34.79
CA SER A 20 -11.78 18.98 35.25
C SER A 20 -11.77 17.49 34.92
N GLY A 21 -12.22 16.66 35.87
CA GLY A 21 -12.22 15.21 35.81
C GLY A 21 -13.18 14.62 34.77
N ILE A 22 -12.94 13.34 34.47
CA ILE A 22 -13.82 12.42 33.75
C ILE A 22 -14.11 12.83 32.30
N SER A 23 -13.22 12.43 31.39
CA SER A 23 -13.64 12.10 30.03
C SER A 23 -12.91 10.85 29.57
N ARG A 24 -13.65 9.73 29.53
CA ARG A 24 -13.24 8.40 29.06
C ARG A 24 -13.06 8.37 27.53
N ARG A 25 -12.30 9.31 26.97
CA ARG A 25 -12.02 9.37 25.52
C ARG A 25 -10.53 9.51 25.17
N LYS A 26 -9.64 9.36 26.15
CA LYS A 26 -8.18 9.46 25.95
C LYS A 26 -7.48 8.18 25.44
N GLN A 27 -8.23 7.15 25.04
CA GLN A 27 -7.61 5.90 24.58
C GLN A 27 -7.64 5.64 23.07
N LEU A 28 -8.16 6.56 22.23
CA LEU A 28 -8.18 6.34 20.77
C LEU A 28 -7.38 7.36 19.94
N LEU A 29 -6.60 8.24 20.58
CA LEU A 29 -5.75 9.21 19.88
C LEU A 29 -4.32 9.15 20.43
N LYS A 30 -3.70 7.98 20.34
CA LYS A 30 -2.23 7.88 20.35
C LYS A 30 -1.76 7.88 18.90
N SER A 31 -2.13 8.92 18.15
CA SER A 31 -1.49 9.18 16.86
C SER A 31 -0.15 9.84 17.15
N SER A 32 0.92 9.14 16.79
CA SER A 32 2.30 9.57 16.88
C SER A 32 2.57 10.71 15.90
N THR A 33 2.21 11.94 16.28
CA THR A 33 2.81 13.16 15.69
C THR A 33 2.77 14.25 16.76
N ILE A 34 3.83 14.33 17.54
CA ILE A 34 3.99 15.37 18.56
C ILE A 34 4.28 16.69 17.84
N ASN A 35 3.23 17.40 17.44
CA ASN A 35 3.32 18.81 17.03
C ASN A 35 3.44 19.70 18.28
N SER A 36 4.41 19.40 19.16
CA SER A 36 4.72 20.25 20.31
C SER A 36 5.87 21.18 19.94
N HIS A 37 5.59 22.47 19.77
CA HIS A 37 6.63 23.48 19.65
C HIS A 37 6.65 24.29 20.94
N ASN A 38 7.79 24.30 21.63
CA ASN A 38 7.98 25.02 22.89
C ASN A 38 6.98 24.63 24.01
N GLY A 39 6.61 23.35 24.09
CA GLY A 39 5.68 22.83 25.12
C GLY A 39 4.20 23.16 24.90
N ALA A 40 3.85 23.84 23.81
CA ALA A 40 2.47 24.06 23.38
C ALA A 40 2.05 23.00 22.36
N GLU A 41 0.87 22.41 22.55
CA GLU A 41 0.24 21.51 21.60
C GLU A 41 -0.62 22.31 20.62
N PHE A 42 -0.68 21.88 19.37
CA PHE A 42 -1.48 22.51 18.33
C PHE A 42 -2.33 21.48 17.62
N CYS A 43 -3.55 21.86 17.24
CA CYS A 43 -4.36 21.11 16.27
C CYS A 43 -4.39 21.83 14.93
N TRP A 44 -4.48 21.03 13.87
CA TRP A 44 -4.64 21.50 12.50
C TRP A 44 -6.10 21.25 12.14
N LEU A 45 -6.79 22.30 11.73
CA LEU A 45 -8.16 22.23 11.25
C LEU A 45 -8.16 22.53 9.76
N THR A 46 -8.68 21.60 8.99
CA THR A 46 -8.92 21.75 7.55
C THR A 46 -10.21 22.54 7.30
N GLN A 47 -10.45 22.95 6.06
CA GLN A 47 -11.73 23.56 5.66
C GLN A 47 -12.90 22.60 5.93
N GLU A 48 -12.69 21.30 5.70
CA GLU A 48 -13.63 20.21 5.94
C GLU A 48 -14.00 20.10 7.42
N ASP A 49 -13.05 20.30 8.34
CA ASP A 49 -13.31 20.27 9.78
C ASP A 49 -14.23 21.41 10.23
N VAL A 50 -14.04 22.61 9.68
CA VAL A 50 -14.89 23.77 9.96
C VAL A 50 -16.30 23.56 9.41
N ILE A 51 -16.39 23.08 8.17
CA ILE A 51 -17.68 22.77 7.52
C ILE A 51 -18.42 21.68 8.31
N ARG A 52 -17.74 20.61 8.72
CA ARG A 52 -18.31 19.53 9.52
C ARG A 52 -18.79 20.01 10.89
N PHE A 53 -18.05 20.92 11.53
CA PHE A 53 -18.45 21.52 12.81
C PHE A 53 -19.72 22.38 12.66
N LEU A 54 -19.77 23.25 11.64
CA LEU A 54 -20.90 24.16 11.42
C LEU A 54 -22.19 23.42 11.04
N LEU A 55 -22.08 22.30 10.33
CA LEU A 55 -23.22 21.61 9.74
C LEU A 55 -23.52 20.25 10.38
N GLY A 56 -22.74 19.84 11.38
CA GLY A 56 -22.91 18.58 12.10
C GLY A 56 -22.48 17.33 11.33
N SER A 57 -22.43 17.38 10.00
CA SER A 57 -21.91 16.31 9.15
C SER A 57 -21.44 16.84 7.80
N ILE A 58 -20.27 16.39 7.34
CA ILE A 58 -19.80 16.68 5.98
C ILE A 58 -20.53 15.83 4.93
N GLY A 59 -21.17 14.72 5.35
CA GLY A 59 -21.98 13.86 4.49
C GLY A 59 -23.25 14.53 3.98
N LEU A 60 -23.59 15.74 4.48
CA LEU A 60 -24.67 16.56 3.93
C LEU A 60 -24.35 17.11 2.52
N PHE A 61 -23.07 17.21 2.16
CA PHE A 61 -22.65 17.71 0.85
C PHE A 61 -22.47 16.62 -0.19
N THR A 62 -22.17 15.41 0.26
CA THR A 62 -22.02 14.25 -0.62
C THR A 62 -22.25 12.96 0.16
N PRO A 63 -22.98 11.99 -0.41
CA PRO A 63 -23.12 10.66 0.19
C PRO A 63 -21.82 9.85 0.10
N LEU A 64 -20.79 10.34 -0.61
CA LEU A 64 -19.53 9.62 -0.87
C LEU A 64 -18.91 8.99 0.39
N PRO A 65 -18.80 9.66 1.55
CA PRO A 65 -18.23 9.06 2.76
C PRO A 65 -19.12 7.99 3.41
N ALA A 66 -20.39 7.92 3.00
CA ALA A 66 -21.37 6.95 3.48
C ALA A 66 -21.60 5.79 2.49
N CYS A 67 -21.11 5.91 1.25
CA CYS A 67 -21.14 4.82 0.28
C CYS A 67 -20.11 3.74 0.67
N SER A 68 -20.49 2.47 0.50
CA SER A 68 -19.52 1.37 0.49
C SER A 68 -18.55 1.54 -0.69
N ILE A 69 -17.32 1.05 -0.56
CA ILE A 69 -16.31 1.10 -1.64
C ILE A 69 -16.84 0.45 -2.93
N ASP A 70 -17.57 -0.65 -2.82
CA ASP A 70 -18.21 -1.35 -3.95
C ASP A 70 -19.19 -0.43 -4.71
N ALA A 71 -20.09 0.24 -3.99
CA ALA A 71 -21.04 1.21 -4.55
C ALA A 71 -20.38 2.45 -5.19
N LEU A 72 -19.08 2.66 -5.00
CA LEU A 72 -18.35 3.74 -5.66
C LEU A 72 -17.84 3.35 -7.06
N ASP A 73 -17.94 2.08 -7.45
CA ASP A 73 -17.42 1.56 -8.72
C ASP A 73 -15.91 1.83 -8.91
N ILE A 74 -15.17 1.89 -7.79
CA ILE A 74 -13.72 2.14 -7.77
C ILE A 74 -12.93 0.83 -7.84
N ILE A 75 -13.56 -0.31 -7.50
CA ILE A 75 -12.92 -1.62 -7.52
C ILE A 75 -13.03 -2.22 -8.92
N SER A 76 -11.89 -2.37 -9.60
CA SER A 76 -11.83 -3.17 -10.83
C SER A 76 -11.90 -4.66 -10.50
N SER A 77 -12.74 -5.41 -11.23
CA SER A 77 -12.78 -6.87 -11.18
C SER A 77 -11.86 -7.55 -12.22
N ASP A 78 -11.25 -6.79 -13.15
CA ASP A 78 -10.23 -7.31 -14.07
C ASP A 78 -8.89 -7.41 -13.34
N VAL A 79 -8.70 -8.51 -12.62
CA VAL A 79 -7.49 -8.80 -11.84
C VAL A 79 -6.58 -9.72 -12.65
N LEU A 80 -5.33 -9.29 -12.83
CA LEU A 80 -4.29 -10.14 -13.36
C LEU A 80 -3.83 -11.08 -12.25
N ALA A 81 -3.94 -12.38 -12.47
CA ALA A 81 -3.56 -13.38 -11.49
C ALA A 81 -2.70 -14.49 -12.11
N ILE A 82 -1.82 -15.07 -11.29
CA ILE A 82 -1.04 -16.25 -11.61
C ILE A 82 -1.07 -17.22 -10.43
N ASP A 83 -1.17 -18.52 -10.73
CA ASP A 83 -1.09 -19.58 -9.72
C ASP A 83 0.32 -19.65 -9.11
N TYR A 84 0.37 -19.88 -7.80
CA TYR A 84 1.58 -19.87 -6.97
C TYR A 84 2.67 -20.80 -7.52
N TYR A 85 2.30 -21.98 -8.01
CA TYR A 85 3.22 -22.99 -8.49
C TYR A 85 3.57 -22.85 -9.97
N SER A 86 2.89 -21.97 -10.70
CA SER A 86 3.16 -21.71 -12.10
C SER A 86 4.56 -21.11 -12.30
N PRO A 87 5.24 -21.40 -13.43
CA PRO A 87 6.54 -20.81 -13.71
C PRO A 87 6.46 -19.28 -13.72
N ALA A 88 7.37 -18.60 -13.03
CA ALA A 88 7.41 -17.15 -12.98
C ALA A 88 7.53 -16.50 -14.38
N SER A 89 8.18 -17.18 -15.32
CA SER A 89 8.28 -16.75 -16.72
C SER A 89 6.91 -16.62 -17.42
N SER A 90 5.88 -17.36 -16.98
CA SER A 90 4.52 -17.22 -17.52
C SER A 90 3.82 -15.94 -17.05
N ALA A 91 4.29 -15.31 -15.97
CA ALA A 91 3.77 -14.02 -15.51
C ALA A 91 4.28 -12.82 -16.34
N VAL A 92 5.28 -12.97 -17.21
CA VAL A 92 5.94 -11.83 -17.87
C VAL A 92 4.97 -10.96 -18.68
N GLU A 93 4.02 -11.58 -19.38
CA GLU A 93 2.98 -10.84 -20.11
C GLU A 93 2.04 -10.10 -19.15
N ALA A 94 1.61 -10.77 -18.07
CA ALA A 94 0.76 -10.16 -17.05
C ALA A 94 1.49 -9.00 -16.34
N ILE A 95 2.79 -9.14 -16.05
CA ILE A 95 3.62 -8.09 -15.45
C ILE A 95 3.70 -6.90 -16.41
N SER A 96 3.94 -7.12 -17.70
CA SER A 96 3.96 -6.07 -18.72
C SER A 96 2.61 -5.33 -18.80
N LYS A 97 1.50 -6.07 -18.83
CA LYS A 97 0.14 -5.49 -18.81
C LYS A 97 -0.12 -4.69 -17.53
N SER A 98 0.30 -5.22 -16.38
CA SER A 98 0.12 -4.56 -15.07
C SER A 98 0.87 -3.24 -14.98
N LEU A 99 2.06 -3.14 -15.60
CA LEU A 99 2.79 -1.87 -15.69
C LEU A 99 2.00 -0.80 -16.46
N ALA A 100 1.38 -1.16 -17.59
CA ALA A 100 0.56 -0.23 -18.37
C ALA A 100 -0.73 0.16 -17.64
N GLN A 101 -1.30 -0.76 -16.87
CA GLN A 101 -2.53 -0.54 -16.09
C GLN A 101 -2.27 0.12 -14.73
N GLN A 102 -1.01 0.29 -14.33
CA GLN A 102 -0.62 0.76 -12.99
C GLN A 102 -1.20 -0.15 -11.88
N THR A 103 -1.12 -1.46 -12.11
CA THR A 103 -1.56 -2.53 -11.20
C THR A 103 -0.44 -3.52 -10.91
N SER A 104 -0.72 -4.54 -10.10
CA SER A 104 0.17 -5.67 -9.83
C SER A 104 -0.43 -6.98 -10.38
N VAL A 105 0.38 -8.04 -10.44
CA VAL A 105 -0.12 -9.40 -10.71
C VAL A 105 -0.34 -10.11 -9.37
N ALA A 106 -1.57 -10.51 -9.09
CA ALA A 106 -1.91 -11.30 -7.92
C ALA A 106 -1.32 -12.72 -8.04
N VAL A 107 -0.73 -13.21 -6.96
CA VAL A 107 -0.32 -14.61 -6.79
C VAL A 107 -1.40 -15.29 -5.97
N VAL A 108 -2.02 -16.32 -6.53
CA VAL A 108 -3.10 -17.10 -5.90
C VAL A 108 -2.67 -18.54 -5.67
N ASP A 109 -3.22 -19.21 -4.68
CA ASP A 109 -3.00 -20.64 -4.48
C ASP A 109 -3.88 -21.50 -5.41
N SER A 110 -3.81 -22.83 -5.24
CA SER A 110 -4.59 -23.79 -6.04
C SER A 110 -6.11 -23.67 -5.84
N ASP A 111 -6.55 -23.10 -4.73
CA ASP A 111 -7.96 -22.86 -4.43
C ASP A 111 -8.43 -21.49 -4.97
N GLY A 112 -7.50 -20.68 -5.51
CA GLY A 112 -7.76 -19.34 -6.01
C GLY A 112 -7.70 -18.26 -4.94
N GLU A 113 -7.25 -18.60 -3.73
CA GLU A 113 -7.13 -17.65 -2.62
C GLU A 113 -5.90 -16.77 -2.79
N PHE A 114 -6.01 -15.49 -2.41
CA PHE A 114 -4.94 -14.52 -2.56
C PHE A 114 -3.78 -14.79 -1.58
N VAL A 115 -2.58 -14.95 -2.12
CA VAL A 115 -1.36 -15.22 -1.34
C VAL A 115 -0.47 -13.98 -1.27
N GLY A 116 -0.37 -13.23 -2.35
CA GLY A 116 0.42 -12.01 -2.43
C GLY A 116 0.49 -11.46 -3.85
N GLU A 117 1.52 -10.68 -4.18
CA GLU A 117 1.60 -10.02 -5.47
C GLU A 117 3.02 -9.95 -6.03
N ILE A 118 3.11 -9.86 -7.37
CA ILE A 118 4.30 -9.48 -8.11
C ILE A 118 4.03 -8.10 -8.70
N SER A 119 4.62 -7.07 -8.09
CA SER A 119 4.44 -5.69 -8.53
C SER A 119 5.54 -5.24 -9.49
N PRO A 120 5.21 -4.60 -10.63
CA PRO A 120 6.19 -3.95 -11.49
C PRO A 120 7.04 -2.90 -10.75
N PHE A 121 6.49 -2.27 -9.73
CA PHE A 121 7.20 -1.29 -8.92
C PHE A 121 8.31 -1.94 -8.09
N THR A 122 7.99 -3.07 -7.43
CA THR A 122 8.98 -3.87 -6.70
C THR A 122 10.08 -4.37 -7.63
N LEU A 123 9.70 -4.90 -8.80
CA LEU A 123 10.66 -5.37 -9.80
C LEU A 123 11.58 -4.27 -10.33
N ALA A 124 11.10 -3.03 -10.44
CA ALA A 124 11.90 -1.89 -10.87
C ALA A 124 12.98 -1.49 -9.86
N CYS A 125 12.85 -1.92 -8.59
CA CYS A 125 13.87 -1.70 -7.56
C CYS A 125 14.91 -2.82 -7.50
N CYS A 126 14.73 -3.91 -8.24
CA CYS A 126 15.64 -5.04 -8.25
C CYS A 126 16.76 -4.86 -9.29
N ASP A 127 17.84 -5.60 -9.11
CA ASP A 127 18.91 -5.72 -10.09
C ASP A 127 18.61 -6.81 -11.14
N GLU A 128 19.54 -7.00 -12.08
CA GLU A 128 19.46 -7.97 -13.16
C GLU A 128 19.36 -9.43 -12.70
N THR A 129 19.68 -9.75 -11.44
CA THR A 129 19.58 -11.13 -10.92
C THR A 129 18.13 -11.63 -10.87
N VAL A 130 17.15 -10.72 -10.85
CA VAL A 130 15.74 -11.07 -10.95
C VAL A 130 15.38 -11.70 -12.29
N ALA A 131 16.11 -11.41 -13.38
CA ALA A 131 15.87 -12.09 -14.65
C ALA A 131 16.16 -13.59 -14.57
N ALA A 132 17.20 -13.98 -13.83
CA ALA A 132 17.50 -15.38 -13.52
C ALA A 132 16.42 -16.01 -12.64
N ALA A 133 15.94 -15.28 -11.63
CA ALA A 133 14.85 -15.73 -10.77
C ALA A 133 13.56 -15.99 -11.58
N ILE A 134 13.14 -15.05 -12.45
CA ILE A 134 11.98 -15.22 -13.35
C ILE A 134 12.12 -16.48 -14.23
N THR A 135 13.34 -16.77 -14.69
CA THR A 135 13.60 -17.91 -15.59
C THR A 135 13.58 -19.27 -14.87
N THR A 136 13.79 -19.27 -13.56
CA THR A 136 14.06 -20.50 -12.80
C THR A 136 13.06 -20.80 -11.70
N LEU A 137 12.34 -19.81 -11.17
CA LEU A 137 11.45 -19.95 -10.03
C LEU A 137 9.98 -20.13 -10.42
N SER A 138 9.19 -20.60 -9.44
CA SER A 138 7.73 -20.47 -9.49
C SER A 138 7.32 -19.02 -9.22
N ALA A 139 6.06 -18.66 -9.49
CA ALA A 139 5.53 -17.34 -9.20
C ALA A 139 5.57 -17.02 -7.69
N GLY A 140 5.22 -17.99 -6.85
CA GLY A 140 5.29 -17.89 -5.40
C GLY A 140 6.73 -17.71 -4.88
N ASP A 141 7.67 -18.47 -5.42
CA ASP A 141 9.09 -18.32 -5.08
C ASP A 141 9.64 -16.98 -5.56
N LEU A 142 9.26 -16.50 -6.75
CA LEU A 142 9.65 -15.18 -7.24
C LEU A 142 9.13 -14.08 -6.32
N MET A 143 7.86 -14.17 -5.90
CA MET A 143 7.25 -13.23 -4.97
C MET A 143 8.06 -13.14 -3.66
N ALA A 144 8.47 -14.27 -3.10
CA ALA A 144 9.34 -14.29 -1.91
C ALA A 144 10.77 -13.79 -2.21
N TYR A 145 11.29 -14.04 -3.41
CA TYR A 145 12.63 -13.62 -3.83
C TYR A 145 12.76 -12.08 -3.94
N ILE A 146 11.72 -11.41 -4.42
CA ILE A 146 11.73 -9.95 -4.67
C ILE A 146 11.22 -9.13 -3.48
N ASP A 147 10.89 -9.76 -2.35
CA ASP A 147 10.40 -9.06 -1.16
C ASP A 147 11.44 -8.08 -0.59
N CYS A 148 10.99 -7.06 0.14
CA CYS A 148 11.80 -5.95 0.64
C CYS A 148 12.92 -6.34 1.63
N GLY A 149 12.98 -7.61 2.05
CA GLY A 149 14.06 -8.18 2.86
C GLY A 149 15.29 -8.65 2.05
N GLY A 150 15.20 -8.63 0.72
CA GLY A 150 16.16 -9.32 -0.16
C GLY A 150 15.87 -10.81 -0.28
N PRO A 151 16.47 -11.49 -1.27
CA PRO A 151 16.13 -12.87 -1.59
C PRO A 151 16.63 -13.84 -0.51
N PRO A 152 15.78 -14.76 -0.02
CA PRO A 152 16.18 -15.84 0.89
C PRO A 152 17.35 -16.68 0.35
N GLU A 153 18.31 -17.06 1.19
CA GLU A 153 19.53 -17.77 0.74
C GLU A 153 19.26 -19.14 0.11
N ASP A 154 18.19 -19.82 0.52
CA ASP A 154 17.72 -21.05 -0.11
C ASP A 154 17.20 -20.82 -1.53
N LEU A 155 16.44 -19.74 -1.77
CA LEU A 155 16.01 -19.36 -3.11
C LEU A 155 17.18 -18.92 -3.99
N VAL A 156 18.15 -18.18 -3.46
CA VAL A 156 19.38 -17.82 -4.21
C VAL A 156 20.14 -19.08 -4.64
N ARG A 157 20.28 -20.08 -3.75
CA ARG A 157 20.92 -21.36 -4.09
C ARG A 157 20.11 -22.14 -5.13
N LEU A 158 18.78 -22.11 -5.02
CA LEU A 158 17.88 -22.77 -5.96
C LEU A 158 18.00 -22.17 -7.37
N VAL A 159 18.03 -20.84 -7.48
CA VAL A 159 18.24 -20.14 -8.77
C VAL A 159 19.55 -20.59 -9.40
N LYS A 160 20.66 -20.58 -8.64
CA LYS A 160 21.98 -21.02 -9.13
C LYS A 160 21.96 -22.48 -9.59
N ALA A 161 21.38 -23.39 -8.81
CA ALA A 161 21.30 -24.80 -9.18
C ALA A 161 20.52 -25.00 -10.49
N ARG A 162 19.36 -24.33 -10.65
CA ARG A 162 18.53 -24.43 -11.85
C ARG A 162 19.15 -23.77 -13.08
N LEU A 163 19.94 -22.71 -12.91
CA LEU A 163 20.71 -22.12 -14.00
C LEU A 163 21.78 -23.08 -14.51
N ASN A 164 22.49 -23.76 -13.59
CA ASN A 164 23.51 -24.75 -13.94
C ASN A 164 22.89 -25.92 -14.72
N GLU A 165 21.75 -26.44 -14.26
CA GLU A 165 20.99 -27.49 -14.96
C GLU A 165 20.59 -27.07 -16.39
N LYS A 166 20.30 -25.79 -16.61
CA LYS A 166 19.93 -25.23 -17.91
C LYS A 166 21.13 -24.78 -18.76
N ASN A 167 22.36 -24.90 -18.26
CA ASN A 167 23.58 -24.36 -18.89
C ASN A 167 23.54 -22.84 -19.13
N LEU A 168 22.89 -22.09 -18.23
CA LEU A 168 22.70 -20.64 -18.32
C LEU A 168 23.56 -19.84 -17.33
N GLU A 169 24.69 -20.38 -16.85
CA GLU A 169 25.53 -19.78 -15.80
C GLU A 169 26.19 -18.43 -16.17
N LYS A 170 26.00 -17.96 -17.41
CA LYS A 170 26.53 -16.69 -17.93
C LYS A 170 25.49 -15.56 -18.02
N LEU A 171 24.24 -15.84 -17.63
CA LEU A 171 23.21 -14.83 -17.35
C LEU A 171 23.38 -14.30 -15.93
#